data_AF-A0A8B9Z5E4-F1
#
_entry.id   AF-A0A8B9Z5E4-F1
#
_cell.length_a   1.000
_cell.length_b   1.000
_cell.length_c   1.000
_cell.angle_alpha   90.00
_cell.angle_beta   90.00
_cell.angle_gamma   90.00
#
_symmetry.space_group_name_H-M   'P 1'
#
loop_
_entity.id
_entity.type
_entity.pdbx_description
1 polymer ?
#
loop_
_entity_poly.entity_id
_entity_poly.type
_entity_poly.pdbx_seq_one_letter_code
_entity_poly.pdbx_strand_id
1 'polypeptide(L)' 'MALLQNVSLQDPRDRFELLQRVGPGPMACDTVTSELAAVKIVKLDPGNHHPA' A
#
# COMPACT_ATOMS: atom_id res chain seq x y z
N MET A 1 -10.66 13.88 6.99
CA MET A 1 -9.93 13.15 5.93
C MET A 1 -8.83 14.04 5.33
N ALA A 2 -7.73 14.27 6.06
CA ALA A 2 -6.66 15.18 5.60
C ALA A 2 -5.33 14.47 5.26
N LEU A 3 -5.23 13.14 5.38
CA LEU A 3 -3.95 12.42 5.30
C LEU A 3 -3.56 11.95 3.88
N LEU A 4 -4.47 11.97 2.90
CA LEU A 4 -4.32 11.28 1.60
C LEU A 4 -4.41 12.24 0.41
N GLN A 5 -3.92 13.47 0.53
CA GLN A 5 -4.07 14.48 -0.52
C GLN A 5 -3.12 14.26 -1.73
N ASN A 6 -2.07 13.47 -1.56
CA ASN A 6 -1.11 13.15 -2.62
C ASN A 6 -0.76 11.65 -2.60
N VAL A 7 -1.79 10.81 -2.70
CA VAL A 7 -1.63 9.36 -2.87
C VAL A 7 -2.36 8.93 -4.14
N SER A 8 -1.81 7.92 -4.83
CA SER A 8 -2.57 7.26 -5.88
C SER A 8 -3.72 6.47 -5.26
N LEU A 9 -4.89 6.53 -5.90
CA LEU A 9 -6.07 5.74 -5.53
C LEU A 9 -6.16 4.41 -6.31
N GLN A 10 -5.21 4.16 -7.24
CA GLN A 10 -5.15 2.92 -8.01
C GLN A 10 -4.70 1.75 -7.13
N ASP A 11 -5.02 0.53 -7.53
CA ASP A 11 -4.49 -0.65 -6.86
C ASP A 11 -2.97 -0.72 -7.13
N PRO A 12 -2.12 -0.75 -6.10
CA PRO A 12 -0.68 -0.79 -6.30
C PRO A 12 -0.20 -2.05 -7.05
N ARG A 13 -1.00 -3.12 -7.09
CA ARG A 13 -0.69 -4.34 -7.86
C ARG A 13 -0.80 -4.14 -9.37
N ASP A 14 -1.40 -3.05 -9.84
CA ASP A 14 -1.41 -2.68 -11.26
C ASP A 14 -0.01 -2.26 -11.75
N ARG A 15 0.90 -1.87 -10.83
CA ARG A 15 2.27 -1.44 -11.15
C ARG A 15 3.35 -2.31 -10.50
N PHE A 16 3.08 -2.85 -9.31
CA PHE A 16 4.07 -3.57 -8.52
C PHE A 16 3.74 -5.06 -8.39
N GLU A 17 4.70 -5.91 -8.72
CA GLU A 17 4.64 -7.34 -8.41
C GLU A 17 5.16 -7.59 -6.99
N LEU A 18 4.35 -8.21 -6.14
CA LEU A 18 4.74 -8.56 -4.77
C LEU A 18 5.55 -9.86 -4.78
N LEU A 19 6.79 -9.83 -4.29
CA LEU A 19 7.72 -10.96 -4.41
C LEU A 19 7.73 -11.83 -3.15
N GLN A 20 8.20 -11.27 -2.03
CA GLN A 20 8.37 -11.99 -0.77
C GLN A 20 8.17 -11.06 0.41
N ARG A 21 7.71 -11.59 1.53
CA ARG A 21 7.60 -10.84 2.78
C ARG A 21 8.98 -10.68 3.42
N VAL A 22 9.37 -9.44 3.72
CA VAL A 22 10.61 -9.10 4.43
C VAL A 22 10.26 -8.22 5.64
N GLY A 23 10.34 -8.80 6.84
CA GLY A 23 9.95 -8.12 8.06
C GLY A 23 8.46 -7.74 8.09
N PRO A 24 8.09 -6.48 8.40
CA PRO A 24 6.68 -6.11 8.57
C PRO A 24 5.90 -6.02 7.25
N GLY A 25 6.55 -5.99 6.08
CA GLY A 25 5.91 -5.80 4.78
C GLY A 25 6.56 -6.60 3.64
N PRO A 26 6.01 -6.58 2.43
CA PRO A 26 6.63 -7.24 1.28
C PRO A 26 7.70 -6.38 0.61
N MET A 27 8.67 -7.05 -0.01
CA MET A 27 9.41 -6.48 -1.14
C MET A 27 8.58 -6.62 -2.42
N ALA A 28 8.66 -5.63 -3.29
CA ALA A 28 7.97 -5.60 -4.56
C ALA A 28 8.89 -5.10 -5.68
N CYS A 29 8.60 -5.51 -6.92
CA CYS A 29 9.27 -5.03 -8.12
C CYS A 29 8.34 -4.10 -8.90
N ASP A 30 8.82 -2.92 -9.29
CA ASP A 30 8.14 -2.08 -10.27
C ASP A 30 8.18 -2.76 -11.65
N THR A 31 7.02 -3.11 -12.21
CA THR A 31 6.94 -3.84 -13.48
C THR A 31 7.31 -3.00 -14.70
N VAL A 32 7.38 -1.67 -14.57
CA VAL A 32 7.77 -0.76 -15.64
C VAL A 32 9.27 -0.47 -15.59
N THR A 33 9.83 -0.24 -14.39
CA THR A 33 11.24 0.15 -14.23
C THR A 33 12.17 -0.98 -13.79
N SER A 34 11.62 -2.12 -13.38
CA SER A 34 12.35 -3.24 -12.73
C SER A 34 13.02 -2.89 -11.39
N GLU A 35 12.69 -1.75 -10.79
CA GLU A 35 13.27 -1.33 -9.52
C GLU A 35 12.61 -2.06 -8.33
N LEU A 36 13.42 -2.39 -7.31
CA LEU A 36 12.93 -3.03 -6.09
C LEU A 36 12.53 -1.98 -5.04
N ALA A 37 11.37 -2.19 -4.42
CA ALA A 37 10.84 -1.34 -3.36
C ALA A 37 10.42 -2.17 -2.14
N ALA A 38 10.63 -1.63 -0.94
CA ALA A 38 10.02 -2.14 0.27
C ALA A 38 8.64 -1.50 0.47
N VAL A 39 7.60 -2.32 0.61
CA VAL A 39 6.21 -1.86 0.70
C VAL A 39 5.69 -2.01 2.13
N LYS A 40 5.07 -0.96 2.66
CA LYS A 40 4.36 -0.99 3.95
C LYS A 40 2.86 -0.94 3.71
N ILE A 41 2.17 -2.00 4.10
CA ILE A 41 0.69 -2.07 4.01
C ILE A 41 0.12 -1.70 5.37
N VAL A 42 -0.78 -0.72 5.39
CA VAL A 42 -1.46 -0.25 6.61
C VAL A 42 -2.95 -0.48 6.45
N LYS A 43 -3.56 -1.24 7.37
CA LYS A 43 -5.02 -1.35 7.47
C LYS A 43 -5.54 -0.08 8.12
N LEU A 44 -6.41 0.63 7.44
CA LEU A 44 -7.11 1.79 8.01
C LEU A 44 -8.28 1.27 8.83
N ASP A 45 -8.31 1.63 10.12
CA ASP A 45 -9.48 1.40 10.96
C ASP A 45 -10.51 2.50 10.66
N PRO A 46 -11.76 2.15 10.33
CA PRO A 46 -12.79 3.13 10.00
C PRO A 46 -13.30 3.91 11.23
N GLY A 47 -12.92 3.53 12.45
CA GLY A 47 -13.48 4.04 13.70
C GLY A 47 -14.86 3.43 14.01
N ASN A 48 -15.18 3.26 15.30
CA ASN A 48 -16.52 2.92 15.77
C ASN A 48 -17.50 4.05 15.43
N HIS A 49 -18.09 4.02 14.23
CA HIS A 49 -19.34 4.73 13.96
C HIS A 49 -20.47 4.01 14.72
N HIS A 50 -20.57 4.24 16.04
CA HIS A 50 -21.81 3.99 16.76
C HIS A 50 -22.76 5.14 16.43
N PRO A 51 -23.89 4.91 15.72
CA PRO A 51 -24.92 5.94 15.63
C PRO A 51 -25.44 6.18 17.05
N ALA A 52 -25.32 7.42 17.52
CA ALA A 52 -25.94 7.88 18.76
C ALA A 52 -27.47 7.84 18.66
#